data_AF-F4RL25-F1
#
_entry.id   AF-F4RL25-F1
#
_cell.length_a   1.000
_cell.length_b   1.000
_cell.length_c   1.000
_cell.angle_alpha   90.00
_cell.angle_beta   90.00
_cell.angle_gamma   90.00
#
_symmetry.space_group_name_H-M   'P 1'
#
loop_
_entity.id
_entity.type
_entity.pdbx_description
1 polymer ?
#
loop_
_entity_poly.entity_id
_entity_poly.type
_entity_poly.pdbx_seq_one_letter_code
_entity_poly.pdbx_strand_id
1 'polypeptide(L)'
;MLTFQSPHHLVILFIATLVTKFAFTQATTLNCLGGYSLNSDKKTATCLDKENKVWSCPIAKCQREGHLWVSMKSCVHNSPRASGTSDQQCSEYNNQSNTFYACRNPGGQVYYCPATPSAVPYLTCSDCVKPKISTTLNSSTRY
;
A
#
# COMPACT_ATOMS: atom_id res chain seq x y z
N MET A 1 29.43 -4.66 -57.59
CA MET A 1 29.27 -5.90 -56.82
C MET A 1 28.29 -5.62 -55.69
N LEU A 2 27.05 -6.12 -55.80
CA LEU A 2 26.03 -6.01 -54.76
C LEU A 2 26.16 -7.26 -53.89
N THR A 3 26.69 -7.12 -52.68
CA THR A 3 26.82 -8.21 -51.72
C THR A 3 25.45 -8.56 -51.16
N PHE A 4 24.95 -9.74 -51.53
CA PHE A 4 23.74 -10.36 -51.02
C PHE A 4 23.96 -10.75 -49.55
N GLN A 5 23.51 -9.92 -48.61
CA GLN A 5 23.56 -10.27 -47.19
C GLN A 5 22.55 -11.38 -46.90
N SER A 6 23.05 -12.49 -46.37
CA SER A 6 22.30 -13.70 -46.06
C SER A 6 21.10 -13.44 -45.13
N PRO A 7 19.91 -13.97 -45.43
CA PRO A 7 18.67 -13.71 -44.68
C PRO A 7 18.71 -14.17 -43.21
N HIS A 8 19.66 -15.04 -42.84
CA HIS A 8 19.82 -15.51 -41.46
C HIS A 8 20.27 -14.41 -40.48
N HIS A 9 21.07 -13.43 -40.93
CA HIS A 9 21.53 -12.34 -40.06
C HIS A 9 20.43 -11.35 -39.70
N LEU A 10 19.47 -11.12 -40.60
CA LEU A 10 18.31 -10.27 -40.34
C LEU A 10 17.37 -10.86 -39.30
N VAL A 11 17.18 -12.19 -39.32
CA VAL A 11 16.33 -12.90 -38.34
C VAL A 11 16.95 -12.84 -36.93
N ILE A 12 18.28 -13.01 -36.81
CA ILE A 12 18.98 -12.94 -35.52
C ILE A 12 18.91 -11.54 -34.91
N LEU A 13 19.03 -10.47 -35.73
CA LEU A 13 18.88 -9.09 -35.26
C LEU A 13 17.44 -8.75 -34.82
N PHE A 14 16.43 -9.35 -35.45
CA PHE A 14 15.02 -9.20 -35.05
C PHE A 14 14.72 -9.89 -33.72
N ILE A 15 15.33 -11.05 -33.44
CA ILE A 15 15.14 -11.74 -32.15
C ILE A 15 15.86 -10.98 -31.03
N ALA A 16 17.06 -10.47 -31.27
CA ALA A 16 17.82 -9.70 -30.27
C ALA A 16 17.15 -8.38 -29.85
N THR A 17 16.40 -7.74 -30.75
CA THR A 17 15.67 -6.49 -30.46
C THR A 17 14.39 -6.71 -29.65
N LEU A 18 13.77 -7.89 -29.72
CA LEU A 18 12.58 -8.22 -28.94
C LEU A 18 12.85 -8.51 -27.45
N VAL A 19 14.08 -8.91 -27.09
CA VAL A 19 14.43 -9.29 -25.71
C VAL A 19 14.70 -8.08 -24.81
N THR A 20 14.98 -6.88 -25.35
CA THR A 20 15.46 -5.72 -24.57
C THR A 20 14.37 -4.80 -24.00
N LYS A 21 13.08 -5.14 -24.13
CA LYS A 21 11.96 -4.27 -23.73
C LYS A 21 11.26 -4.69 -22.43
N PHE A 22 11.90 -5.46 -21.55
CA PHE A 22 11.41 -5.61 -20.18
C PHE A 22 11.86 -4.41 -19.34
N ALA A 23 11.05 -3.34 -19.37
CA ALA A 23 11.15 -2.28 -18.39
C ALA A 23 10.73 -2.86 -17.03
N PHE A 24 11.71 -3.33 -16.24
CA PHE A 24 11.52 -3.62 -14.83
C PHE A 24 11.19 -2.30 -14.12
N THR A 25 9.90 -2.00 -13.95
CA THR A 25 9.48 -1.04 -12.93
C THR A 25 9.95 -1.59 -11.59
N GLN A 26 10.96 -0.95 -10.99
CA GLN A 26 11.44 -1.34 -9.67
C GLN A 26 10.28 -1.26 -8.67
N ALA A 27 9.81 -2.42 -8.24
CA ALA A 27 8.81 -2.56 -7.21
C ALA A 27 9.34 -1.91 -5.92
N THR A 28 8.61 -0.93 -5.38
CA THR A 28 9.02 -0.28 -4.13
C THR A 28 8.49 -1.08 -2.95
N THR A 29 9.39 -1.49 -2.05
CA THR A 29 9.02 -2.11 -0.77
C THR A 29 9.00 -1.04 0.32
N LEU A 30 7.93 -0.99 1.10
CA LEU A 30 7.64 0.08 2.04
C LEU A 30 7.08 -0.46 3.35
N ASN A 31 7.48 0.17 4.44
CA ASN A 31 6.83 0.00 5.75
C ASN A 31 5.74 1.06 5.86
N CYS A 32 4.48 0.63 6.00
CA CYS A 32 3.32 1.51 6.11
C CYS A 32 3.19 2.08 7.52
N LEU A 33 4.19 2.84 7.94
CA LEU A 33 4.34 3.35 9.30
C LEU A 33 3.33 4.43 9.66
N GLY A 34 2.94 5.28 8.69
CA GLY A 34 1.94 6.33 8.90
C GLY A 34 0.51 5.78 8.97
N GLY A 35 0.26 4.65 8.29
CA GLY A 35 -1.06 4.08 8.17
C GLY A 35 -1.21 3.13 6.99
N TYR A 36 -2.27 2.33 7.03
CA TYR A 36 -2.67 1.38 6.01
C TYR A 36 -4.20 1.35 5.94
N SER A 37 -4.78 1.49 4.75
CA SER A 37 -6.22 1.41 4.52
C SER A 37 -6.57 0.71 3.21
N LEU A 38 -7.70 0.01 3.18
CA LEU A 38 -8.15 -0.70 1.99
C LEU A 38 -8.87 0.26 1.04
N ASN A 39 -8.56 0.17 -0.26
CA ASN A 39 -9.27 0.95 -1.26
C ASN A 39 -10.58 0.24 -1.68
N SER A 40 -11.52 1.01 -2.24
CA SER A 40 -12.84 0.51 -2.67
C SER A 40 -12.76 -0.60 -3.73
N ASP A 41 -11.65 -0.69 -4.47
CA ASP A 41 -11.43 -1.72 -5.49
C ASP A 41 -11.14 -3.12 -4.91
N LYS A 42 -10.92 -3.21 -3.59
CA LYS A 42 -10.57 -4.44 -2.84
C LYS A 42 -9.35 -5.19 -3.40
N LYS A 43 -8.54 -4.53 -4.23
CA LYS A 43 -7.31 -5.08 -4.83
C LYS A 43 -6.09 -4.32 -4.34
N THR A 44 -6.26 -3.02 -4.10
CA THR A 44 -5.21 -2.14 -3.65
C THR A 44 -5.51 -1.59 -2.27
N ALA A 45 -4.44 -1.19 -1.59
CA ALA A 45 -4.46 -0.50 -0.33
C ALA A 45 -3.64 0.78 -0.44
N THR A 46 -4.04 1.76 0.34
CA THR A 46 -3.25 2.95 0.58
C THR A 46 -2.28 2.69 1.73
N CYS A 47 -1.00 2.94 1.49
CA CYS A 47 0.08 2.84 2.45
C CYS A 47 0.67 4.23 2.68
N LEU A 48 0.78 4.66 3.93
CA LEU A 48 1.48 5.87 4.32
C LEU A 48 2.86 5.49 4.86
N ASP A 49 3.92 5.99 4.23
CA ASP A 49 5.28 5.76 4.74
C ASP A 49 5.58 6.61 6.00
N LYS A 50 6.82 6.53 6.51
CA LYS A 50 7.26 7.29 7.70
C LYS A 50 7.13 8.81 7.55
N GLU A 51 7.14 9.31 6.31
CA GLU A 51 7.03 10.73 5.95
C GLU A 51 5.59 11.10 5.57
N ASN A 52 4.63 10.20 5.81
CA ASN A 52 3.23 10.30 5.41
C ASN A 52 3.02 10.45 3.89
N LYS A 53 3.96 9.98 3.07
CA LYS A 53 3.73 9.93 1.62
C LYS A 53 2.79 8.77 1.30
N VAL A 54 1.89 9.05 0.37
CA VAL A 54 0.86 8.12 -0.06
C VAL A 54 1.40 7.20 -1.15
N TRP A 55 1.19 5.90 -0.97
CA TRP A 55 1.52 4.85 -1.92
C TRP A 55 0.31 3.95 -2.15
N SER A 56 0.12 3.50 -3.38
CA SER A 56 -0.85 2.47 -3.72
C SER A 56 -0.14 1.13 -3.83
N CYS A 57 -0.56 0.15 -3.02
CA CYS A 57 0.08 -1.16 -2.92
C CYS A 57 -0.96 -2.26 -3.18
N PRO A 58 -0.61 -3.35 -3.89
CA PRO A 58 -1.49 -4.51 -3.96
C PRO A 58 -1.69 -5.14 -2.58
N ILE A 59 -2.93 -5.40 -2.16
CA ILE A 59 -3.23 -5.97 -0.82
C ILE A 59 -2.49 -7.28 -0.59
N ALA A 60 -2.44 -8.14 -1.62
CA ALA A 60 -1.77 -9.44 -1.56
C ALA A 60 -0.25 -9.36 -1.33
N LYS A 61 0.34 -8.16 -1.44
CA LYS A 61 1.77 -7.89 -1.25
C LYS A 61 2.07 -7.18 0.06
N CYS A 62 1.06 -6.99 0.90
CA CYS A 62 1.17 -6.32 2.20
C CYS A 62 1.04 -7.34 3.31
N GLN A 63 2.08 -7.52 4.13
CA GLN A 63 2.02 -8.47 5.23
C GLN A 63 2.84 -8.05 6.44
N ARG A 64 2.47 -8.62 7.58
CA ARG A 64 3.30 -8.73 8.78
C ARG A 64 3.22 -10.19 9.23
N GLU A 65 4.36 -10.86 9.31
CA GLU A 65 4.44 -12.25 9.81
C GLU A 65 3.48 -13.22 9.06
N GLY A 66 3.27 -13.00 7.75
CA GLY A 66 2.35 -13.81 6.93
C GLY A 66 0.88 -13.42 7.03
N HIS A 67 0.54 -12.35 7.75
CA HIS A 67 -0.82 -11.87 7.94
C HIS A 67 -1.08 -10.52 7.26
N LEU A 68 -2.31 -10.31 6.79
CA LEU A 68 -2.80 -9.05 6.20
C LEU A 68 -3.34 -8.07 7.26
N TRP A 69 -2.95 -8.25 8.51
CA TRP A 69 -3.39 -7.47 9.66
C TRP A 69 -2.23 -7.33 10.63
N VAL A 70 -2.35 -6.36 11.53
CA VAL A 70 -1.43 -6.18 12.64
C VAL A 70 -2.13 -6.47 13.97
N SER A 71 -1.42 -7.06 14.93
CA SER A 71 -1.98 -7.28 16.27
C SER A 71 -2.20 -5.94 16.96
N MET A 72 -3.36 -5.75 17.55
CA MET A 72 -3.60 -4.63 18.44
C MET A 72 -3.48 -5.07 19.90
N LYS A 73 -3.13 -4.17 20.82
CA LYS A 73 -2.95 -4.48 22.23
C LYS A 73 -3.50 -3.38 23.12
N SER A 74 -4.32 -3.77 24.09
CA SER A 74 -4.95 -2.89 25.09
C SER A 74 -5.72 -1.73 24.46
N CYS A 75 -6.35 -1.96 23.31
CA CYS A 75 -7.03 -0.90 22.56
C CYS A 75 -8.48 -0.72 23.02
N VAL A 76 -8.91 0.53 23.14
CA VAL A 76 -10.25 0.87 23.61
C VAL A 76 -11.20 1.03 22.44
N HIS A 77 -12.39 0.46 22.52
CA HIS A 77 -13.40 0.58 21.45
C HIS A 77 -13.88 2.04 21.32
N ASN A 78 -14.02 2.53 20.08
CA ASN A 78 -14.51 3.88 19.79
C ASN A 78 -16.04 3.93 19.87
N SER A 79 -16.62 3.60 21.03
CA SER A 79 -18.05 3.76 21.32
C SER A 79 -18.27 4.17 22.77
N PRO A 80 -19.18 5.13 23.02
CA PRO A 80 -19.52 5.53 24.39
C PRO A 80 -20.23 4.43 25.18
N ARG A 81 -20.73 3.38 24.51
CA ARG A 81 -21.45 2.26 25.14
C ARG A 81 -20.59 1.02 25.36
N ALA A 82 -19.40 0.96 24.77
CA ALA A 82 -18.50 -0.16 24.90
C ALA A 82 -17.41 0.20 25.90
N SER A 83 -17.37 -0.51 27.02
CA SER A 83 -16.26 -0.47 27.97
C SER A 83 -15.31 -1.62 27.71
N GLY A 84 -14.02 -1.39 27.95
CA GLY A 84 -13.00 -2.42 27.92
C GLY A 84 -11.95 -2.26 26.82
N THR A 85 -10.91 -3.08 26.96
CA THR A 85 -9.78 -3.16 26.04
C THR A 85 -9.87 -4.39 25.15
N SER A 86 -9.24 -4.34 23.99
CA SER A 86 -9.29 -5.36 22.96
C SER A 86 -7.90 -5.62 22.40
N ASP A 87 -7.61 -6.91 22.17
CA ASP A 87 -6.36 -7.42 21.61
C ASP A 87 -6.59 -8.17 20.28
N GLN A 88 -7.63 -7.77 19.53
CA GLN A 88 -7.98 -8.43 18.27
C GLN A 88 -7.01 -8.05 17.13
N GLN A 89 -7.44 -8.31 15.90
CA GLN A 89 -6.70 -8.00 14.68
C GLN A 89 -7.05 -6.61 14.17
N CYS A 90 -6.06 -5.94 13.57
CA CYS A 90 -6.20 -4.63 12.97
C CYS A 90 -5.95 -4.72 11.46
N SER A 91 -7.01 -4.60 10.66
CA SER A 91 -6.93 -4.68 9.19
C SER A 91 -6.66 -3.34 8.52
N GLU A 92 -6.99 -2.24 9.19
CA GLU A 92 -6.67 -0.88 8.75
C GLU A 92 -6.23 -0.06 9.96
N TYR A 93 -5.24 0.81 9.80
CA TYR A 93 -4.78 1.67 10.88
C TYR A 93 -4.27 3.00 10.35
N ASN A 94 -4.32 4.03 11.19
CA ASN A 94 -3.79 5.35 10.90
C ASN A 94 -3.27 6.01 12.16
N ASN A 95 -2.07 6.57 12.10
CA ASN A 95 -1.49 7.32 13.21
C ASN A 95 -2.28 8.62 13.40
N GLN A 96 -2.80 8.82 14.60
CA GLN A 96 -3.60 10.01 14.92
C GLN A 96 -2.77 11.04 15.67
N SER A 97 -1.90 10.59 16.57
CA SER A 97 -1.01 11.44 17.36
C SER A 97 0.25 10.68 17.78
N ASN A 98 1.10 11.33 18.58
CA ASN A 98 2.30 10.71 19.14
C ASN A 98 2.02 9.71 20.27
N THR A 99 0.75 9.52 20.66
CA THR A 99 0.38 8.66 21.80
C THR A 99 -0.63 7.57 21.46
N PHE A 100 -1.26 7.62 20.29
CA PHE A 100 -2.18 6.57 19.86
C PHE A 100 -2.35 6.51 18.34
N TYR A 101 -2.78 5.34 17.86
CA TYR A 101 -3.27 5.14 16.51
C TYR A 101 -4.72 4.68 16.53
N ALA A 102 -5.44 5.00 15.47
CA ALA A 102 -6.76 4.44 15.21
C ALA A 102 -6.60 3.12 14.46
N CYS A 103 -7.33 2.12 14.90
CA CYS A 103 -7.36 0.79 14.32
C CYS A 103 -8.79 0.44 13.91
N ARG A 104 -8.98 -0.15 12.73
CA ARG A 104 -10.23 -0.81 12.36
C ARG A 104 -9.98 -2.31 12.26
N ASN A 105 -10.79 -3.09 12.97
CA ASN A 105 -10.75 -4.54 12.89
C ASN A 105 -11.47 -5.05 11.62
N PRO A 106 -11.31 -6.33 11.23
CA PRO A 106 -12.01 -6.90 10.08
C PRO A 106 -13.54 -6.81 10.15
N GLY A 107 -14.11 -6.70 11.36
CA GLY A 107 -15.55 -6.49 11.58
C GLY A 107 -16.02 -5.04 11.41
N GLY A 108 -15.14 -4.12 10.97
CA GLY A 108 -15.46 -2.72 10.74
C GLY A 108 -15.50 -1.85 12.00
N GLN A 109 -15.20 -2.42 13.17
CA GLN A 109 -15.20 -1.70 14.44
C GLN A 109 -13.89 -0.93 14.62
N VAL A 110 -13.99 0.29 15.13
CA VAL A 110 -12.84 1.17 15.35
C VAL A 110 -12.41 1.14 16.81
N TYR A 111 -11.10 1.09 17.04
CA TYR A 111 -10.45 1.08 18.34
C TYR A 111 -9.34 2.13 18.38
N TYR A 112 -9.07 2.70 19.56
CA TYR A 112 -7.91 3.54 19.82
C TYR A 112 -6.88 2.78 20.62
N CYS A 113 -5.68 2.70 20.06
CA CYS A 113 -4.60 1.89 20.59
C CYS A 113 -3.47 2.78 21.09
N PRO A 114 -3.08 2.69 22.37
CA PRO A 114 -1.96 3.46 22.89
C PRO A 114 -0.65 2.98 22.26
N ALA A 115 0.07 3.88 21.60
CA ALA A 115 1.39 3.60 21.02
C ALA A 115 2.16 4.89 20.74
N THR A 116 3.47 4.84 20.88
CA THR A 116 4.35 5.85 20.30
C THR A 116 4.51 5.59 18.79
N PRO A 117 4.84 6.61 17.96
CA PRO A 117 5.04 6.42 16.52
C PRO A 117 6.06 5.34 16.16
N SER A 118 7.07 5.13 17.01
CA SER A 118 8.09 4.08 16.86
C SER A 118 7.60 2.67 17.21
N ALA A 119 6.51 2.55 17.96
CA ALA A 119 5.95 1.29 18.43
C ALA A 119 4.67 0.88 17.68
N VAL A 120 4.17 1.71 16.75
CA VAL A 120 2.98 1.38 15.97
C VAL A 120 3.26 0.16 15.11
N PRO A 121 2.42 -0.88 15.20
CA PRO A 121 2.57 -2.04 14.34
C PRO A 121 2.16 -1.69 12.90
N TYR A 122 2.99 -2.09 11.93
CA TYR A 122 2.87 -1.76 10.51
C TYR A 122 2.93 -2.98 9.59
N LEU A 123 2.21 -2.94 8.47
CA LEU A 123 2.42 -3.88 7.36
C LEU A 123 3.62 -3.45 6.51
N THR A 124 4.35 -4.43 5.99
CA THR A 124 5.35 -4.23 4.94
C THR A 124 4.70 -4.58 3.61
N CYS A 125 4.67 -3.64 2.68
CA CYS A 125 4.09 -3.80 1.36
C CYS A 125 5.18 -3.80 0.29
N SER A 126 5.09 -4.69 -0.69
CA SER A 126 5.90 -4.66 -1.91
C SER A 126 5.06 -4.31 -3.14
N ASP A 127 5.72 -4.10 -4.28
CA ASP A 127 5.07 -3.75 -5.55
C ASP A 127 4.23 -2.46 -5.47
N CYS A 128 4.59 -1.56 -4.55
CA CYS A 128 3.91 -0.29 -4.38
C CYS A 128 4.29 0.73 -5.44
N VAL A 129 3.32 1.55 -5.82
CA VAL A 129 3.48 2.63 -6.80
C VAL A 129 2.98 3.94 -6.22
N LYS A 130 3.58 5.06 -6.64
CA LYS A 130 3.02 6.38 -6.33
C LYS A 130 1.65 6.51 -7.02
N PRO A 131 0.61 6.97 -6.33
CA PRO A 131 -0.66 7.28 -6.95
C PRO A 131 -0.43 8.27 -8.10
N LYS A 132 -1.07 8.03 -9.24
CA LYS A 132 -1.12 9.06 -10.28
C LYS A 132 -1.91 10.23 -9.70
N ILE A 133 -1.35 11.43 -9.72
CA ILE A 133 -2.10 12.63 -9.39
C ILE A 133 -3.23 12.71 -10.43
N SER A 134 -4.46 12.41 -10.01
CA SER A 134 -5.62 12.68 -10.83
C SER A 134 -5.77 14.19 -10.88
N THR A 135 -5.27 14.80 -11.95
CA THR A 135 -5.64 16.15 -12.35
C THR A 135 -7.10 16.13 -12.81
N THR A 136 -8.04 15.90 -11.89
CA THR A 136 -9.45 16.02 -12.18
C THR A 136 -9.85 17.46 -11.90
N LEU A 137 -10.25 18.13 -12.99
CA LEU A 137 -10.61 19.52 -13.10
C LEU A 137 -11.48 20.04 -11.94
N ASN A 138 -11.09 21.21 -11.43
CA ASN A 138 -12.02 22.20 -10.90
C ASN A 138 -13.07 22.52 -11.97
N SER A 139 -14.25 21.92 -11.83
CA SER A 139 -15.48 22.44 -12.42
C SER A 139 -16.62 22.17 -11.43
N SER A 140 -16.75 23.08 -10.47
CA SER A 140 -18.02 23.31 -9.80
C SER A 140 -18.37 24.77 -10.00
N THR A 141 -19.11 24.98 -11.08
CA THR A 141 -20.01 26.10 -11.30
C THR A 141 -20.90 26.24 -10.07
N ARG A 142 -20.86 27.39 -9.40
CA ARG A 142 -21.88 27.79 -8.44
C ARG A 142 -23.17 28.09 -9.20
N TYR A 143 -24.27 27.50 -8.75
CA TYR A 143 -25.60 28.08 -8.86
C TYR A 143 -25.95 28.69 -7.51
#